data_AF-A0A935PXF2-F1
#
_entry.id   AF-A0A935PXF2-F1
#
_cell.length_a   1.000
_cell.length_b   1.000
_cell.length_c   1.000
_cell.angle_alpha   90.00
_cell.angle_beta   90.00
_cell.angle_gamma   90.00
#
_symmetry.space_group_name_H-M   'P 1'
#
loop_
_entity.id
_entity.type
_entity.pdbx_description
1 polymer ?
#
loop_
_entity_poly.entity_id
_entity_poly.type
_entity_poly.pdbx_seq_one_letter_code
_entity_poly.pdbx_strand_id
1 'polypeptide(L)'
;MTYLLDANVFIQAKNLYYGLDFCPAFWDWLIDNGAGGRVFSIDKVADEIAAGADELNDWMRERGHALFLRTGVPVAAQFGAVSTWVTQQQYEPAAISTFLQVADFYLIAHALADGHVVVTHEVPANSVKRIKIPNVCIGLGIRFMTPYEMLRRERARFVLGRGEVVT
;
A
#
# COMPACT_ATOMS: atom_id res chain seq x y z
N MET A 1 9.75 12.01 -3.07
CA MET A 1 8.59 11.66 -2.22
C MET A 1 8.25 10.22 -2.56
N THR A 2 8.04 9.40 -1.55
CA THR A 2 7.86 7.95 -1.73
C THR A 2 6.47 7.56 -1.26
N TYR A 3 5.83 6.67 -2.02
CA TYR A 3 4.49 6.16 -1.79
C TYR A 3 4.56 4.73 -1.24
N LEU A 4 3.73 4.45 -0.24
CA LEU A 4 3.55 3.12 0.34
C LEU A 4 2.14 2.63 0.06
N LEU A 5 2.02 1.58 -0.73
CA LEU A 5 0.74 1.04 -1.19
C LEU A 5 0.24 -0.03 -0.22
N ASP A 6 -1.02 0.11 0.19
CA ASP A 6 -1.81 -0.91 0.88
C ASP A 6 -2.11 -2.11 -0.06
N ALA A 7 -2.25 -3.32 0.50
CA ALA A 7 -2.64 -4.54 -0.21
C ALA A 7 -3.85 -4.33 -1.12
N ASN A 8 -4.86 -3.60 -0.63
CA ASN A 8 -6.09 -3.36 -1.39
C ASN A 8 -5.84 -2.60 -2.70
N VAL A 9 -4.76 -1.82 -2.82
CA VAL A 9 -4.40 -1.14 -4.07
C VAL A 9 -4.05 -2.15 -5.15
N PHE A 10 -3.27 -3.18 -4.82
CA PHE A 10 -2.89 -4.24 -5.74
C PHE A 10 -4.06 -5.16 -6.06
N ILE A 11 -4.80 -5.58 -5.03
CA ILE A 11 -5.94 -6.50 -5.18
C ILE A 11 -7.05 -5.87 -6.04
N GLN A 12 -7.41 -4.61 -5.79
CA GLN A 12 -8.43 -3.93 -6.59
C GLN A 12 -7.93 -3.58 -7.99
N ALA A 13 -6.66 -3.21 -8.14
CA ALA A 13 -6.06 -2.98 -9.47
C ALA A 13 -6.24 -4.22 -10.35
N LYS A 14 -5.79 -5.39 -9.86
CA LYS A 14 -5.91 -6.67 -10.56
C LYS A 14 -7.36 -7.03 -10.89
N ASN A 15 -8.26 -6.95 -9.89
CA ASN A 15 -9.64 -7.40 -10.07
C ASN A 15 -10.53 -6.45 -10.89
N LEU A 16 -10.12 -5.20 -11.08
CA LEU A 16 -10.97 -4.16 -11.70
C LEU A 16 -10.30 -3.53 -12.92
N TYR A 17 -9.63 -2.39 -12.74
CA TYR A 17 -9.28 -1.48 -13.85
C TYR A 17 -7.93 -1.78 -14.49
N TYR A 18 -7.08 -2.54 -13.79
CA TYR A 18 -5.69 -2.79 -14.16
C TYR A 18 -5.40 -4.29 -14.10
N GLY A 19 -6.20 -5.11 -14.80
CA GLY A 19 -5.95 -6.55 -14.90
C GLY A 19 -4.55 -6.83 -15.43
N LEU A 20 -3.91 -7.88 -14.90
CA LEU A 20 -2.55 -8.28 -15.28
C LEU A 20 -2.44 -8.66 -16.76
N ASP A 21 -3.52 -9.21 -17.31
CA ASP A 21 -3.66 -9.72 -18.67
C ASP A 21 -3.95 -8.63 -19.71
N PHE A 22 -4.80 -7.64 -19.38
CA PHE A 22 -5.24 -6.63 -20.35
C PHE A 22 -4.69 -5.22 -20.11
N CYS A 23 -4.11 -4.93 -18.94
CA CYS A 23 -3.50 -3.64 -18.61
C CYS A 23 -2.12 -3.77 -17.96
N PRO A 24 -1.14 -4.45 -18.61
CA PRO A 24 0.19 -4.66 -18.04
C PRO A 24 0.95 -3.36 -17.76
N ALA A 25 0.66 -2.28 -18.49
CA ALA A 25 1.33 -0.99 -18.35
C ALA A 25 1.23 -0.38 -16.94
N PHE A 26 0.16 -0.65 -16.19
CA PHE A 26 0.06 -0.23 -14.79
C PHE A 26 1.08 -0.95 -13.90
N TRP A 27 1.23 -2.25 -14.09
CA TRP A 27 2.15 -3.10 -13.33
C TRP A 27 3.61 -2.81 -13.68
N ASP A 28 3.90 -2.58 -14.96
CA ASP A 28 5.21 -2.12 -15.42
C ASP A 28 5.56 -0.77 -14.79
N TRP A 29 4.59 0.15 -14.76
CA TRP A 29 4.76 1.45 -14.11
C TRP A 29 5.07 1.32 -12.61
N LEU A 30 4.45 0.38 -11.89
CA LEU A 30 4.79 0.13 -10.49
C LEU A 30 6.25 -0.30 -10.35
N ILE A 31 6.71 -1.25 -11.17
CA ILE A 31 8.09 -1.75 -11.13
C ILE A 31 9.09 -0.65 -11.44
N ASP A 32 8.87 0.13 -12.50
CA ASP A 32 9.76 1.23 -12.90
C ASP A 32 9.87 2.28 -11.78
N ASN A 33 8.75 2.61 -11.12
CA ASN A 33 8.74 3.57 -10.03
C ASN A 33 9.32 2.98 -8.73
N GLY A 34 9.25 1.68 -8.53
CA GLY A 34 9.95 0.97 -7.46
C GLY A 34 11.46 1.03 -7.63
N ALA A 35 11.96 0.69 -8.83
CA ALA A 35 13.37 0.84 -9.18
C ALA A 35 13.85 2.29 -9.04
N GLY A 36 12.97 3.26 -9.30
CA GLY A 36 13.22 4.69 -9.10
C GLY A 36 13.08 5.22 -7.67
N GLY A 37 12.79 4.37 -6.67
CA GLY A 37 12.69 4.78 -5.27
C GLY A 37 11.40 5.53 -4.90
N ARG A 38 10.37 5.50 -5.75
CA ARG A 38 9.16 6.32 -5.60
C ARG A 38 7.97 5.52 -5.10
N VAL A 39 7.81 4.28 -5.50
CA VAL A 39 6.63 3.47 -5.19
C VAL A 39 7.07 2.16 -4.56
N PHE A 40 6.58 1.90 -3.35
CA PHE A 40 6.84 0.68 -2.64
C PHE A 40 5.58 0.18 -1.94
N SER A 41 5.67 -1.01 -1.39
CA SER A 41 4.83 -1.54 -0.34
C SER A 41 5.74 -2.21 0.69
N ILE A 42 5.20 -3.03 1.59
CA ILE A 42 5.96 -3.63 2.69
C ILE A 42 5.80 -5.15 2.70
N ASP A 43 6.75 -5.84 3.31
CA ASP A 43 6.73 -7.30 3.44
C ASP A 43 5.41 -7.84 4.03
N LYS A 44 4.78 -7.14 4.98
CA LYS A 44 3.47 -7.54 5.52
C LYS A 44 2.31 -7.44 4.54
N VAL A 45 2.37 -6.52 3.58
CA VAL A 45 1.42 -6.48 2.46
C VAL A 45 1.69 -7.63 1.49
N ALA A 46 2.96 -7.99 1.27
CA ALA A 46 3.30 -9.17 0.47
C ALA A 46 2.77 -10.46 1.09
N ASP A 47 2.90 -10.61 2.42
CA ASP A 47 2.35 -11.73 3.17
C ASP A 47 0.82 -11.83 3.01
N GLU A 48 0.11 -10.70 3.05
CA GLU A 48 -1.36 -10.62 2.85
C GLU A 48 -1.77 -11.01 1.42
N ILE A 49 -1.06 -10.49 0.41
CA ILE A 49 -1.29 -10.84 -1.00
C ILE A 49 -1.05 -12.33 -1.23
N ALA A 50 0.03 -12.89 -0.65
CA ALA A 50 0.36 -14.30 -0.78
C ALA A 50 -0.72 -15.22 -0.20
N ALA A 51 -1.43 -14.79 0.85
CA ALA A 51 -2.54 -15.55 1.45
C ALA A 51 -3.75 -15.70 0.50
N GLY A 52 -3.89 -14.83 -0.50
CA GLY A 52 -4.91 -14.94 -1.55
C GLY A 52 -4.67 -16.08 -2.55
N ALA A 53 -3.41 -16.52 -2.69
CA ALA A 53 -2.99 -17.65 -3.54
C ALA A 53 -3.50 -17.58 -5.00
N ASP A 54 -3.44 -16.41 -5.62
CA ASP A 54 -3.89 -16.15 -6.99
C ASP A 54 -2.76 -15.63 -7.91
N GLU A 55 -3.11 -15.25 -9.14
CA GLU A 55 -2.18 -14.70 -10.14
C GLU A 55 -1.41 -13.46 -9.66
N LEU A 56 -1.91 -12.71 -8.67
CA LEU A 56 -1.19 -11.59 -8.08
C LEU A 56 0.02 -12.08 -7.28
N ASN A 57 -0.13 -13.19 -6.56
CA ASN A 57 0.94 -13.81 -5.81
C ASN A 57 2.06 -14.31 -6.75
N ASP A 58 1.70 -14.86 -7.92
CA ASP A 58 2.68 -15.27 -8.93
C ASP A 58 3.43 -14.06 -9.50
N TRP A 59 2.70 -13.02 -9.94
CA TRP A 59 3.29 -11.77 -10.42
C TRP A 59 4.22 -11.13 -9.36
N MET A 60 3.80 -11.13 -8.10
CA MET A 60 4.57 -10.58 -6.99
C MET A 60 5.91 -11.31 -6.83
N ARG A 61 5.92 -12.64 -6.90
CA ARG A 61 7.14 -13.46 -6.76
C ARG A 61 8.08 -13.27 -7.94
N GLU A 62 7.54 -13.27 -9.15
CA GLU A 62 8.35 -13.26 -10.38
C GLU A 62 8.89 -11.86 -10.71
N ARG A 63 8.09 -10.83 -10.47
CA ARG A 63 8.37 -9.46 -10.96
C ARG A 63 8.31 -8.40 -9.87
N GLY A 64 7.37 -8.52 -8.94
CA GLY A 64 7.07 -7.48 -7.94
C GLY A 64 7.96 -7.48 -6.69
N HIS A 65 8.82 -8.48 -6.47
CA HIS A 65 9.50 -8.68 -5.19
C HIS A 65 10.30 -7.47 -4.69
N ALA A 66 10.88 -6.68 -5.60
CA ALA A 66 11.65 -5.48 -5.27
C ALA A 66 10.79 -4.30 -4.76
N LEU A 67 9.46 -4.37 -4.90
CA LEU A 67 8.54 -3.35 -4.41
C LEU A 67 8.33 -3.43 -2.89
N PHE A 68 8.64 -4.54 -2.25
CA PHE A 68 8.27 -4.78 -0.85
C PHE A 68 9.43 -4.57 0.09
N LEU A 69 9.37 -3.46 0.83
CA LEU A 69 10.37 -3.09 1.82
C LEU A 69 10.29 -4.03 3.03
N ARG A 70 11.46 -4.42 3.53
CA ARG A 70 11.57 -5.22 4.76
C ARG A 70 11.40 -4.34 5.98
N THR A 71 10.72 -4.88 6.99
CA THR A 71 10.63 -4.22 8.29
C THR A 71 12.01 -4.21 8.97
N GLY A 72 12.63 -3.03 9.03
CA GLY A 72 13.94 -2.83 9.66
C GLY A 72 13.88 -2.18 11.05
N VAL A 73 15.05 -2.00 11.68
CA VAL A 73 15.19 -1.35 13.00
C VAL A 73 14.57 0.07 13.05
N PRO A 74 14.76 0.96 12.05
CA PRO A 74 14.16 2.30 12.08
C PRO A 74 12.64 2.29 12.11
N VAL A 75 12.02 1.31 11.44
CA VAL A 75 10.57 1.12 11.41
C VAL A 75 10.07 0.59 12.76
N ALA A 76 10.77 -0.39 13.32
CA ALA A 76 10.43 -0.95 14.63
C ALA A 76 10.44 0.10 15.75
N ALA A 77 11.30 1.11 15.66
CA ALA A 77 11.32 2.24 16.59
C ALA A 77 10.02 3.07 16.56
N GLN A 78 9.27 3.05 15.45
CA GLN A 78 8.00 3.77 15.31
C GLN A 78 6.79 3.01 15.87
N PHE A 79 6.92 1.70 16.14
CA PHE A 79 5.82 0.88 16.66
C PHE A 79 5.24 1.42 17.97
N GLY A 80 6.10 1.93 18.86
CA GLY A 80 5.68 2.55 20.10
C GLY A 80 4.81 3.79 19.89
N ALA A 81 5.16 4.65 18.92
CA ALA A 81 4.40 5.85 18.62
C ALA A 81 3.01 5.51 18.05
N VAL A 82 2.96 4.59 17.09
CA VAL A 82 1.70 4.17 16.44
C VAL A 82 0.78 3.48 17.45
N SER A 83 1.30 2.53 18.24
CA SER A 83 0.52 1.81 19.25
C SER A 83 0.01 2.75 20.35
N THR A 84 0.86 3.65 20.86
CA THR A 84 0.47 4.65 21.87
C THR A 84 -0.69 5.49 21.35
N TRP A 85 -0.58 6.03 20.13
CA TRP A 85 -1.65 6.83 19.55
C TRP A 85 -2.97 6.07 19.47
N VAL A 86 -2.94 4.84 18.94
CA VAL A 86 -4.13 3.98 18.80
C VAL A 86 -4.79 3.70 20.15
N THR A 87 -3.99 3.39 21.18
CA THR A 87 -4.49 3.06 22.53
C THR A 87 -5.06 4.27 23.28
N GLN A 88 -4.71 5.50 22.89
CA GLN A 88 -5.25 6.72 23.46
C GLN A 88 -6.59 7.14 22.84
N GLN A 89 -7.02 6.48 21.76
CA GLN A 89 -8.31 6.76 21.12
C GLN A 89 -9.45 5.97 21.77
N GLN A 90 -10.68 6.29 21.39
CA GLN A 90 -11.91 5.64 21.88
C GLN A 90 -12.25 4.35 21.10
N TYR A 91 -11.25 3.60 20.63
CA TYR A 91 -11.48 2.32 19.96
C TYR A 91 -11.74 1.20 20.98
N GLU A 92 -12.53 0.19 20.58
CA GLU A 92 -12.72 -1.00 21.40
C GLU A 92 -11.38 -1.78 21.53
N PRO A 93 -11.10 -2.40 22.69
CA PRO A 93 -9.87 -3.16 22.89
C PRO A 93 -9.61 -4.25 21.82
N ALA A 94 -10.68 -4.89 21.33
CA ALA A 94 -10.61 -5.89 20.26
C ALA A 94 -10.15 -5.28 18.92
N ALA A 95 -10.59 -4.05 18.61
CA ALA A 95 -10.19 -3.32 17.41
C ALA A 95 -8.70 -2.96 17.47
N ILE A 96 -8.24 -2.48 18.64
CA ILE A 96 -6.82 -2.17 18.89
C ILE A 96 -5.97 -3.42 18.72
N SER A 97 -6.33 -4.52 19.40
CA SER A 97 -5.60 -5.78 19.33
C SER A 97 -5.46 -6.29 17.90
N THR A 98 -6.57 -6.27 17.14
CA THR A 98 -6.58 -6.67 15.72
C THR A 98 -5.67 -5.77 14.88
N PHE A 99 -5.77 -4.45 15.04
CA PHE A 99 -5.00 -3.50 14.24
C PHE A 99 -3.48 -3.69 14.42
N LEU A 100 -3.03 -3.93 15.65
CA LEU A 100 -1.59 -4.12 15.96
C LEU A 100 -0.99 -5.39 15.35
N GLN A 101 -1.80 -6.28 14.77
CA GLN A 101 -1.36 -7.56 14.19
C GLN A 101 -1.39 -7.58 12.67
N VAL A 102 -2.07 -6.64 12.01
CA VAL A 102 -2.28 -6.63 10.56
C VAL A 102 -1.28 -5.73 9.83
N ALA A 103 -1.19 -5.89 8.51
CA ALA A 103 -0.25 -5.15 7.65
C ALA A 103 -0.38 -3.62 7.80
N ASP A 104 -1.60 -3.11 7.98
CA ASP A 104 -1.87 -1.67 8.15
C ASP A 104 -1.02 -1.02 9.25
N PHE A 105 -0.82 -1.69 10.39
CA PHE A 105 0.00 -1.17 11.49
C PHE A 105 1.46 -0.98 11.06
N TYR A 106 2.02 -1.98 10.37
CA TYR A 106 3.38 -1.94 9.86
C TYR A 106 3.53 -0.91 8.74
N LEU A 107 2.51 -0.77 7.88
CA LEU A 107 2.48 0.20 6.79
C LEU A 107 2.55 1.63 7.32
N ILE A 108 1.78 1.93 8.37
CA ILE A 108 1.82 3.22 9.07
C ILE A 108 3.20 3.45 9.70
N ALA A 109 3.79 2.44 10.33
CA ALA A 109 5.11 2.57 10.95
C ALA A 109 6.21 2.88 9.92
N HIS A 110 6.18 2.23 8.75
CA HIS A 110 7.05 2.56 7.62
C HIS A 110 6.85 4.00 7.15
N ALA A 111 5.59 4.44 7.03
CA ALA A 111 5.28 5.80 6.60
C ALA A 111 5.80 6.85 7.60
N LEU A 112 5.70 6.57 8.90
CA LEU A 112 6.16 7.45 9.95
C LEU A 112 7.70 7.53 10.01
N ALA A 113 8.40 6.41 9.80
CA ALA A 113 9.86 6.35 9.88
C ALA A 113 10.55 7.24 8.82
N ASP A 114 10.07 7.16 7.58
CA ASP A 114 10.75 7.78 6.43
C ASP A 114 9.92 8.89 5.77
N GLY A 115 8.86 9.36 6.43
CA GLY A 115 8.00 10.45 5.94
C GLY A 115 7.29 10.13 4.62
N HIS A 116 7.04 8.84 4.36
CA HIS A 116 6.39 8.38 3.15
C HIS A 116 4.89 8.71 3.14
N VAL A 117 4.29 8.63 1.96
CA VAL A 117 2.86 8.88 1.76
C VAL A 117 2.13 7.56 1.62
N VAL A 118 1.13 7.32 2.44
CA VAL A 118 0.33 6.09 2.38
C VAL A 118 -0.70 6.18 1.25
N VAL A 119 -0.81 5.13 0.45
CA VAL A 119 -1.76 5.04 -0.64
C VAL A 119 -2.74 3.91 -0.34
N THR A 120 -4.01 4.25 -0.17
CA THR A 120 -5.08 3.31 0.19
C THR A 120 -6.40 3.72 -0.47
N HIS A 121 -7.29 2.73 -0.67
CA HIS A 121 -8.68 2.97 -1.08
C HIS A 121 -9.60 3.31 0.10
N GLU A 122 -9.13 3.18 1.35
CA GLU A 122 -9.94 3.51 2.52
C GLU A 122 -10.24 5.02 2.59
N VAL A 123 -11.43 5.33 3.12
CA VAL A 123 -11.82 6.69 3.49
C VAL A 123 -11.91 6.80 5.02
N PRO A 124 -11.65 7.99 5.60
CA PRO A 124 -11.86 8.22 7.03
C PRO A 124 -13.28 7.81 7.45
N ALA A 125 -13.40 7.16 8.60
CA ALA A 125 -14.69 6.73 9.13
C ALA A 125 -14.70 6.83 10.65
N ASN A 126 -15.84 7.26 11.20
CA ASN A 126 -16.03 7.32 12.65
C ASN A 126 -16.58 5.98 13.16
N SER A 127 -15.70 5.01 13.37
CA SER A 127 -16.04 3.69 13.92
C SER A 127 -15.12 3.36 15.08
N VAL A 128 -15.70 2.92 16.20
CA VAL A 128 -14.93 2.44 17.36
C VAL A 128 -14.48 0.98 17.22
N LYS A 129 -15.07 0.24 16.26
CA LYS A 129 -14.86 -1.21 16.08
C LYS A 129 -13.77 -1.57 15.08
N ARG A 130 -13.37 -0.62 14.24
CA ARG A 130 -12.32 -0.83 13.23
C ARG A 130 -11.51 0.44 13.07
N ILE A 131 -10.20 0.28 13.19
CA ILE A 131 -9.24 1.35 12.93
C ILE A 131 -9.00 1.38 11.42
N LYS A 132 -9.07 2.59 10.84
CA LYS A 132 -8.90 2.84 9.41
C LYS A 132 -7.56 3.51 9.16
N ILE A 133 -6.88 3.14 8.08
CA ILE A 133 -5.57 3.71 7.71
C ILE A 133 -5.64 5.25 7.69
N PRO A 134 -6.62 5.90 7.02
CA PRO A 134 -6.74 7.36 7.04
C PRO A 134 -6.86 7.98 8.43
N ASN A 135 -7.56 7.34 9.38
CA ASN A 135 -7.72 7.89 10.73
C ASN A 135 -6.37 7.97 11.45
N VAL A 136 -5.56 6.92 11.33
CA VAL A 136 -4.22 6.86 11.92
C VAL A 136 -3.31 7.87 11.23
N CYS A 137 -3.37 7.96 9.90
CA CYS A 137 -2.60 8.95 9.15
C CYS A 137 -2.89 10.38 9.59
N ILE A 138 -4.18 10.75 9.73
CA ILE A 138 -4.59 12.07 10.23
C ILE A 138 -4.06 12.31 11.64
N GLY A 139 -4.21 11.34 12.54
CA GLY A 139 -3.80 11.48 13.93
C GLY A 139 -2.30 11.60 14.16
N LEU A 140 -1.50 11.00 13.27
CA LEU A 140 -0.03 11.03 13.33
C LEU A 140 0.60 12.05 12.35
N GLY A 141 -0.21 12.83 11.63
CA GLY A 141 0.30 13.80 10.64
C GLY A 141 0.96 13.15 9.41
N ILE A 142 0.65 11.89 9.12
CA ILE A 142 1.14 11.17 7.94
C ILE A 142 0.27 11.55 6.74
N ARG A 143 0.91 11.85 5.62
CA ARG A 143 0.20 12.13 4.38
C ARG A 143 -0.35 10.83 3.81
N PHE A 144 -1.59 10.86 3.34
CA PHE A 144 -2.19 9.76 2.61
C PHE A 144 -2.98 10.27 1.42
N MET A 145 -3.23 9.39 0.45
CA MET A 145 -4.04 9.69 -0.73
C MET A 145 -4.60 8.41 -1.35
N THR A 146 -5.55 8.58 -2.27
CA THR A 146 -6.06 7.49 -3.09
C THR A 146 -5.08 7.11 -4.20
N PRO A 147 -5.14 5.88 -4.74
CA PRO A 147 -4.35 5.49 -5.91
C PRO A 147 -4.57 6.41 -7.12
N TYR A 148 -5.81 6.90 -7.31
CA TYR A 148 -6.13 7.81 -8.40
C TYR A 148 -5.45 9.18 -8.25
N GLU A 149 -5.35 9.70 -7.02
CA GLU A 149 -4.60 10.93 -6.75
C GLU A 149 -3.10 10.73 -6.98
N MET A 150 -2.54 9.60 -6.55
CA MET A 150 -1.14 9.25 -6.82
C MET A 150 -0.86 9.22 -8.32
N LEU A 151 -1.65 8.47 -9.10
CA LEU A 151 -1.48 8.35 -10.55
C LEU A 151 -1.58 9.71 -11.26
N ARG A 152 -2.52 10.57 -10.84
CA ARG A 152 -2.64 11.94 -11.39
C ARG A 152 -1.43 12.81 -11.04
N ARG A 153 -0.91 12.73 -9.81
CA ARG A 153 0.27 13.49 -9.37
C ARG A 153 1.53 13.08 -10.11
N GLU A 154 1.73 11.78 -10.29
CA GLU A 154 2.84 11.23 -11.07
C GLU A 154 2.64 11.37 -12.59
N ARG A 155 1.49 11.90 -13.02
CA ARG A 155 1.12 12.08 -14.43
C ARG A 155 1.26 10.77 -15.21
N ALA A 156 0.91 9.66 -14.57
CA ALA A 156 0.95 8.34 -15.18
C ALA A 156 0.10 8.32 -16.46
N ARG A 157 0.63 7.72 -17.52
CA ARG A 157 -0.03 7.57 -18.81
C ARG A 157 0.10 6.13 -19.28
N PHE A 158 -1.03 5.44 -19.36
CA PHE A 158 -1.11 4.10 -19.92
C PHE A 158 -1.63 4.23 -21.35
N VAL A 159 -0.71 4.25 -22.31
CA VAL A 159 -1.01 4.47 -23.73
C VAL A 159 -1.11 3.15 -24.46
N LEU A 160 -2.08 3.01 -25.36
CA LEU A 160 -2.19 1.84 -26.24
C LEU A 160 -0.97 1.82 -27.17
N GLY A 161 -0.23 0.70 -27.15
CA GLY A 161 0.85 0.48 -28.12
C GLY A 161 0.29 0.50 -29.54
N ARG A 162 1.01 1.10 -30.49
CA ARG A 162 0.68 0.95 -31.90
C ARG A 162 0.95 -0.51 -32.24
N GLY A 163 -0.10 -1.31 -32.42
CA GLY A 163 0.03 -2.72 -32.75
C GLY A 163 0.97 -2.88 -33.95
N GLU A 164 1.98 -3.73 -33.82
CA GLU A 164 2.70 -4.21 -34.98
C GLU A 164 1.69 -4.98 -35.82
N VAL A 165 1.40 -4.48 -37.02
CA VAL A 165 0.70 -5.26 -38.03
C VAL A 165 1.64 -6.41 -38.32
N VAL A 166 1.33 -7.59 -37.76
CA VAL A 166 1.99 -8.84 -38.14
C VAL A 166 1.60 -9.08 -39.59
N THR A 167 2.43 -8.59 -40.51
CA THR A 167 2.38 -8.94 -41.94
C THR A 167 3.01 -10.29 -42.18
#